data_AF-A0A1M7RL32-F1
#
_entry.id   AF-A0A1M7RL32-F1
#
_cell.length_a   1.000
_cell.length_b   1.000
_cell.length_c   1.000
_cell.angle_alpha   90.00
_cell.angle_beta   90.00
_cell.angle_gamma   90.00
#
_symmetry.space_group_name_H-M   'P 1'
#
loop_
_entity.id
_entity.type
_entity.pdbx_description
1 polymer ?
#
loop_
_entity_poly.entity_id
_entity_poly.type
_entity_poly.pdbx_seq_one_letter_code
_entity_poly.pdbx_strand_id
1 'polypeptide(L)' 'MRAQTTQQPYSDIDVVNSPRWLRSSYCVDGDCIEISARDGVVMLRDSKAGSHLTMTHPQFTAFLRFVGGLRMGTPLN' A
#
# COMPACT_ATOMS: atom_id res chain seq x y z
N MET A 1 -2.60 -33.79 23.91
CA MET A 1 -3.70 -34.24 23.03
C MET A 1 -3.97 -33.14 22.00
N ARG A 2 -4.06 -33.52 20.71
CA ARG A 2 -4.22 -32.65 19.54
C ARG A 2 -5.68 -32.30 19.25
N ALA A 3 -5.89 -31.15 18.61
CA ALA A 3 -6.75 -30.89 17.45
C ALA A 3 -6.23 -29.55 16.86
N GLN A 4 -5.64 -29.35 15.67
CA GLN A 4 -5.85 -29.85 14.30
C GLN A 4 -7.30 -29.75 13.82
N THR A 5 -7.50 -29.02 12.71
CA THR A 5 -8.70 -28.86 11.83
C THR A 5 -9.21 -27.40 11.85
N THR A 6 -9.21 -26.60 10.78
CA THR A 6 -9.11 -26.85 9.33
C THR A 6 -8.51 -25.61 8.64
N GLN A 7 -7.45 -25.77 7.84
CA GLN A 7 -6.98 -24.75 6.91
C GLN A 7 -7.83 -24.89 5.64
N GLN A 8 -8.79 -23.99 5.44
CA GLN A 8 -9.62 -23.94 4.25
C GLN A 8 -8.75 -23.57 3.03
N PRO A 9 -8.91 -24.22 1.86
CA PRO A 9 -8.06 -23.97 0.70
C PRO A 9 -8.30 -22.55 0.19
N TYR A 10 -7.25 -21.74 0.29
CA TYR A 10 -7.20 -20.40 -0.27
C TYR A 10 -7.46 -20.50 -1.77
N SER A 11 -8.43 -19.72 -2.26
CA SER A 11 -8.75 -19.59 -3.68
C SER A 11 -7.50 -19.13 -4.45
N ASP A 12 -6.78 -20.08 -5.06
CA ASP A 12 -5.54 -19.81 -5.82
C ASP A 12 -5.71 -18.77 -6.95
N ILE A 13 -6.94 -18.43 -7.33
CA ILE A 13 -7.27 -17.43 -8.36
C ILE A 13 -7.17 -15.99 -7.81
N ASP A 14 -7.43 -15.78 -6.51
CA ASP A 14 -7.37 -14.45 -5.89
C ASP A 14 -5.93 -14.03 -5.57
N VAL A 15 -5.02 -14.98 -5.39
CA VAL A 15 -3.60 -14.72 -5.06
C VAL A 15 -2.85 -14.14 -6.26
N VAL A 16 -3.16 -14.64 -7.45
CA VAL A 16 -2.52 -14.21 -8.70
C VAL A 16 -3.07 -12.85 -9.17
N ASN A 17 -4.27 -12.48 -8.70
CA ASN A 17 -4.96 -11.24 -9.07
C ASN A 17 -5.02 -10.20 -7.94
N SER A 18 -4.44 -10.46 -6.77
CA SER A 18 -4.39 -9.47 -5.70
C SER A 18 -3.15 -8.58 -5.85
N PRO A 19 -3.28 -7.25 -5.66
CA PRO A 19 -2.13 -6.37 -5.67
C PRO A 19 -1.12 -6.79 -4.58
N ARG A 20 0.15 -6.91 -4.97
CA ARG A 20 1.24 -7.16 -4.01
C ARG A 20 1.53 -5.88 -3.24
N TRP A 21 1.23 -5.87 -1.95
CA TRP A 21 1.46 -4.74 -1.06
C TRP A 21 2.86 -4.79 -0.44
N LEU A 22 3.58 -3.68 -0.53
CA LEU A 22 4.83 -3.44 0.16
C LEU A 22 4.57 -2.56 1.37
N ARG A 23 4.97 -3.04 2.54
CA ARG A 23 4.78 -2.35 3.82
C ARG A 23 5.96 -1.43 4.11
N SER A 24 5.67 -0.22 4.58
CA SER A 24 6.66 0.71 5.12
C SER A 24 7.47 0.07 6.26
N SER A 25 8.75 0.40 6.35
CA SER A 25 9.60 0.01 7.49
C SER A 25 9.30 0.83 8.74
N TYR A 26 8.72 2.02 8.59
CA TYR A 26 8.21 2.82 9.69
C TYR A 26 6.73 2.52 9.89
N CYS A 27 6.41 1.94 11.04
CA CYS A 27 5.07 1.58 11.51
C CYS A 27 5.00 1.85 13.00
N VAL A 28 3.87 2.37 13.47
CA VAL A 28 3.64 2.63 14.91
C VAL A 28 2.34 1.95 15.29
N ASP A 29 2.35 1.14 16.36
CA ASP A 29 1.17 0.43 16.88
C ASP A 29 0.40 -0.42 15.83
N GLY A 30 1.13 -0.93 14.84
CA GLY A 30 0.58 -1.73 13.73
C GLY A 30 -0.10 -0.91 12.65
N ASP A 31 -0.08 0.42 12.73
CA ASP A 31 -0.49 1.34 11.67
C ASP A 31 0.71 1.58 10.74
N CYS A 32 0.67 0.91 9.60
CA CYS A 32 1.67 1.01 8.56
C CYS A 32 1.07 1.63 7.32
N ILE A 33 1.87 2.42 6.62
CA ILE A 33 1.57 2.76 5.23
C ILE A 33 2.02 1.59 4.34
N GLU A 34 1.16 1.18 3.43
CA GLU A 34 1.44 0.17 2.42
C GLU A 34 1.23 0.74 1.01
N ILE A 35 2.06 0.31 0.07
CA ILE A 35 2.04 0.74 -1.32
C ILE A 35 2.00 -0.47 -2.26
N SER A 36 1.27 -0.35 -3.36
CA SER A 36 1.31 -1.31 -4.46
C SER A 36 1.30 -0.58 -5.79
N ALA A 37 1.86 -1.21 -6.82
CA ALA A 37 1.83 -0.71 -8.19
C ALA A 37 1.30 -1.82 -9.10
N ARG A 38 0.29 -1.50 -9.91
CA ARG A 38 -0.36 -2.44 -10.83
C ARG A 38 -1.01 -1.64 -11.96
N ASP A 39 -1.00 -2.16 -13.19
CA ASP A 39 -1.77 -1.64 -14.32
C ASP A 39 -1.63 -0.12 -14.54
N GLY A 40 -0.41 0.41 -14.37
CA GLY A 40 -0.12 1.83 -14.59
C GLY A 40 -0.58 2.77 -13.47
N VAL A 41 -1.04 2.23 -12.34
CA VAL A 41 -1.39 3.01 -11.13
C VAL A 41 -0.56 2.61 -9.92
N VAL A 42 -0.46 3.54 -8.98
CA VAL A 42 0.08 3.39 -7.64
C VAL A 42 -1.08 3.50 -6.67
N MET A 43 -1.15 2.54 -5.74
CA MET A 43 -2.16 2.50 -4.69
C MET A 43 -1.47 2.68 -3.34
N LEU A 44 -2.02 3.55 -2.49
CA LEU A 44 -1.54 3.83 -1.14
C LEU A 44 -2.64 3.54 -0.13
N ARG A 45 -2.33 2.82 0.95
CA ARG A 45 -3.28 2.56 2.03
C ARG A 45 -2.63 2.55 3.40
N ASP A 46 -3.47 2.66 4.41
CA ASP A 46 -3.18 2.20 5.76
C ASP A 46 -3.34 0.68 5.84
N SER A 47 -2.48 -0.02 6.59
CA SER A 47 -2.45 -1.48 6.70
C SER A 47 -3.68 -2.11 7.35
N LYS A 48 -4.46 -1.33 8.09
CA LYS A 48 -5.73 -1.73 8.73
C LYS A 48 -6.94 -1.22 7.94
N ALA A 49 -6.77 -0.28 7.01
CA ALA A 49 -7.85 0.21 6.17
C ALA A 49 -8.14 -0.70 4.97
N GLY A 50 -9.43 -0.89 4.66
CA GLY A 50 -9.86 -1.63 3.47
C GLY A 50 -9.80 -0.83 2.17
N SER A 51 -9.84 0.50 2.24
CA SER A 51 -9.78 1.41 1.09
C SER A 51 -8.34 1.87 0.81
N HIS A 52 -8.07 2.23 -0.44
CA HIS A 52 -6.78 2.77 -0.86
C HIS A 52 -6.98 3.99 -1.77
N LEU A 53 -6.03 4.92 -1.71
CA LEU A 53 -5.92 6.01 -2.68
C LEU A 53 -5.24 5.48 -3.93
N THR A 54 -5.85 5.67 -5.09
CA THR A 54 -5.28 5.26 -6.39
C THR A 54 -4.86 6.49 -7.18
N MET A 55 -3.66 6.44 -7.73
CA MET A 55 -3.05 7.52 -8.49
C MET A 55 -2.33 6.97 -9.71
N THR A 56 -2.31 7.72 -10.80
CA THR A 56 -1.42 7.40 -11.93
C THR A 56 0.06 7.60 -11.54
N HIS A 57 0.99 6.97 -12.25
CA HIS A 57 2.43 7.19 -12.02
C HIS A 57 2.85 8.68 -12.12
N PRO A 58 2.35 9.50 -13.07
CA PRO A 58 2.63 10.94 -13.09
C PRO A 58 2.12 11.66 -11.84
N GLN A 59 0.90 11.35 -11.38
CA GLN A 59 0.36 11.94 -10.15
C GLN A 59 1.19 11.55 -8.92
N PHE A 60 1.64 10.30 -8.83
CA PHE A 60 2.51 9.85 -7.76
C PHE A 60 3.87 10.56 -7.78
N THR A 61 4.45 10.75 -8.95
CA THR A 61 5.70 11.52 -9.12
C THR A 61 5.54 12.97 -8.66
N ALA A 62 4.43 13.62 -9.04
CA ALA A 62 4.13 14.99 -8.61
C ALA A 62 3.93 15.06 -7.08
N PHE A 63 3.23 14.10 -6.50
CA PHE A 63 3.04 13.99 -5.04
C PHE A 63 4.38 13.86 -4.30
N LEU A 64 5.30 13.04 -4.78
CA LEU A 64 6.64 12.91 -4.15
C LEU A 64 7.42 14.22 -4.20
N ARG A 65 7.32 15.00 -5.29
CA ARG A 65 7.93 16.33 -5.39
C ARG A 65 7.31 17.30 -4.39
N PHE A 66 5.98 17.28 -4.27
CA PHE A 66 5.24 18.10 -3.29
C PHE A 66 5.71 17.79 -1.86
N VAL A 67 5.81 16.51 -1.48
CA VAL A 67 6.34 16.09 -0.17
C VAL A 67 7.81 16.48 0.01
N GLY A 68 8.61 16.39 -1.06
CA GLY A 68 10.00 16.86 -1.04
C GLY A 68 10.12 18.36 -0.77
N GLY A 69 9.27 19.18 -1.41
CA GLY A 69 9.21 20.63 -1.18
C GLY A 69 8.84 20.97 0.26
N LEU A 70 7.87 20.25 0.85
CA LEU A 70 7.52 20.40 2.27
C LEU A 70 8.72 20.17 3.20
N ARG A 71 9.54 19.14 2.93
CA ARG A 71 10.74 18.86 3.74
C ARG A 71 11.80 19.94 3.64
N MET A 72 11.87 20.64 2.51
CA MET A 72 12.87 21.67 2.25
C MET A 72 12.38 23.10 2.60
N GLY A 73 11.15 23.24 3.10
CA GLY A 73 10.56 24.55 3.43
C GLY A 73 10.26 25.42 2.20
N THR A 74 10.18 24.81 1.01
CA THR A 74 9.89 25.55 -0.24
C THR A 74 8.38 25.75 -0.40
N PRO A 75 7.90 26.95 -0.75
CA PRO A 75 6.50 27.14 -1.13
C PRO A 75 6.12 26.27 -2.33
N LEU A 76 4.98 25.60 -2.23
CA LEU A 76 4.49 24.63 -3.21
C LEU A 76 3.59 25.37 -4.20
N ASN A 77 4.03 25.46 -5.46
CA ASN A 77 3.18 25.84 -6.60
C ASN A 77 2.87 24.60 -7.43
#